data_AF-A0A960L7I8-F1
#
_entry.id   AF-A0A960L7I8-F1
#
_cell.length_a   1.000
_cell.length_b   1.000
_cell.length_c   1.000
_cell.angle_alpha   90.00
_cell.angle_beta   90.00
_cell.angle_gamma   90.00
#
_symmetry.space_group_name_H-M   'P 1'
#
loop_
_entity.id
_entity.type
_entity.pdbx_description
1 polymer ?
#
loop_
_entity_poly.entity_id
_entity_poly.type
_entity_poly.pdbx_seq_one_letter_code
_entity_poly.pdbx_strand_id
1 'polypeptide(L)'
;MRRLLNLAFSAGLALLLSMAPTARAQELALGSDGELFSVLAGPYGELFGDGAVAADSPVLALDVSRPGEATERLLVPGTDDAFGDIEGSSALVYEDSSGTLFLVWESRRNVIHPLLNLISFDGTQWAEPLVIMSNVFALKGSPRLAITHDTYTVQEDESVGAAVEALHRAVLHLVWWEEGSAGTEVLYTPIVLDNGSYDEAPPVIFRLNDFVSQAGGSAPAMTEAFVRHPVLFPGLEHRSVMVGFTDALTGQFLTVEITVLPGELGLIADGVRETIDDSGYDFDPEGLTSFADLVRGNIIDIGRTLNQRNVSFMADDVRGNIIDIGRNWTHGLTPFADTIRGNIIDIGSNLFGGEFARLYDSDSYFISEISTPDASAPQTHSHFLSLRVVSQRPLMDTDQAPAAIFLSESGEQVLVAWEGDGRLLYRESTSAGWSDLRSLELGDRLDAESGYQILQERTRTR
;
A
#
# COMPACT_ATOMS: atom_id res chain seq x y z
N MET A 1 -87.03 9.66 13.61
CA MET A 1 -86.41 8.32 13.58
C MET A 1 -84.90 8.53 13.50
N ARG A 2 -84.17 8.14 14.54
CA ARG A 2 -82.73 8.34 14.73
C ARG A 2 -81.92 7.57 13.68
N ARG A 3 -80.83 8.15 13.14
CA ARG A 3 -79.53 7.49 12.90
C ARG A 3 -78.48 8.42 12.26
N LEU A 4 -77.26 8.32 12.81
CA LEU A 4 -75.93 8.46 12.16
C LEU A 4 -75.51 9.90 11.78
N LEU A 5 -74.29 10.40 12.01
CA LEU A 5 -72.97 9.78 11.92
C LEU A 5 -71.97 10.64 12.76
N ASN A 6 -71.21 10.04 13.67
CA ASN A 6 -70.05 10.69 14.30
C ASN A 6 -68.86 10.54 13.34
N LEU A 7 -68.37 11.64 12.75
CA LEU A 7 -67.09 11.67 12.06
C LEU A 7 -65.98 11.84 13.10
N ALA A 8 -65.17 10.79 13.27
CA ALA A 8 -63.88 10.87 13.93
C ALA A 8 -62.87 11.50 12.96
N PHE A 9 -62.26 12.61 13.37
CA PHE A 9 -61.21 13.30 12.62
C PHE A 9 -59.87 12.66 12.99
N SER A 10 -59.37 11.76 12.15
CA SER A 10 -58.01 11.22 12.25
C SER A 10 -57.03 12.23 11.66
N ALA A 11 -56.33 12.98 12.51
CA ALA A 11 -55.19 13.78 12.09
C ALA A 11 -53.98 12.85 11.92
N GLY A 12 -53.70 12.46 10.68
CA GLY A 12 -52.49 11.74 10.30
C GLY A 12 -51.28 12.68 10.30
N LEU A 13 -50.42 12.53 11.30
CA LEU A 13 -49.10 13.14 11.33
C LEU A 13 -48.18 12.31 10.41
N ALA A 14 -48.01 12.78 9.18
CA ALA A 14 -47.06 12.20 8.24
C ALA A 14 -45.64 12.57 8.71
N LEU A 15 -44.93 11.60 9.30
CA LEU A 15 -43.48 11.68 9.52
C LEU A 15 -42.81 11.71 8.15
N LEU A 16 -42.40 12.90 7.70
CA LEU A 16 -41.37 13.04 6.69
C LEU A 16 -40.05 12.64 7.34
N LEU A 17 -39.69 11.37 7.21
CA LEU A 17 -38.32 10.91 7.40
C LEU A 17 -37.48 11.56 6.30
N SER A 18 -36.98 12.76 6.58
CA SER A 18 -35.86 13.33 5.85
C SER A 18 -34.68 12.39 6.07
N MET A 19 -34.43 11.52 5.11
CA MET A 19 -33.15 10.84 4.99
C MET A 19 -32.11 11.93 4.83
N ALA A 20 -31.37 12.21 5.91
CA ALA A 20 -30.16 13.00 5.78
C ALA A 20 -29.29 12.27 4.74
N PRO A 21 -28.80 12.96 3.70
CA PRO A 21 -27.85 12.35 2.79
C PRO A 21 -26.70 11.83 3.63
N THR A 22 -26.44 10.52 3.56
CA THR A 22 -25.23 9.93 4.13
C THR A 22 -24.07 10.70 3.51
N ALA A 23 -23.35 11.44 4.36
CA ALA A 23 -22.11 12.10 3.95
C ALA A 23 -21.20 11.02 3.36
N ARG A 24 -21.06 11.02 2.03
CA ARG A 24 -20.05 10.18 1.38
C ARG A 24 -18.72 10.71 1.88
N ALA A 25 -17.90 9.83 2.46
CA ALA A 25 -16.52 10.16 2.78
C ALA A 25 -15.87 10.64 1.47
N GLN A 26 -15.57 11.93 1.42
CA GLN A 26 -14.89 12.53 0.29
C GLN A 26 -13.41 12.26 0.51
N GLU A 27 -12.80 11.49 -0.40
CA GLU A 27 -11.37 11.29 -0.39
C GLU A 27 -10.70 12.63 -0.76
N LEU A 28 -9.66 13.01 -0.03
CA LEU A 28 -8.99 14.30 -0.15
C LEU A 28 -7.47 14.11 -0.16
N ALA A 29 -6.76 14.89 -0.97
CA ALA A 29 -5.31 15.05 -0.90
C ALA A 29 -4.97 16.53 -0.93
N LEU A 30 -3.89 16.85 -0.24
CA LEU A 30 -3.31 18.18 -0.23
C LEU A 30 -2.09 18.17 -1.15
N GLY A 31 -2.06 19.10 -2.10
CA GLY A 31 -0.90 19.39 -2.94
C GLY A 31 0.17 20.18 -2.20
N SER A 32 1.36 20.23 -2.79
CA SER A 32 2.54 20.90 -2.21
C SER A 32 2.38 22.42 -2.09
N ASP A 33 1.58 23.05 -2.98
CA ASP A 33 1.30 24.49 -2.99
C ASP A 33 -0.03 24.85 -2.30
N GLY A 34 -0.62 23.88 -1.58
CA GLY A 34 -1.87 24.07 -0.83
C GLY A 34 -3.13 23.86 -1.66
N GLU A 35 -3.03 23.26 -2.84
CA GLU A 35 -4.18 22.77 -3.58
C GLU A 35 -4.90 21.66 -2.82
N LEU A 36 -6.23 21.70 -2.81
CA LEU A 36 -7.03 20.59 -2.32
C LEU A 36 -7.60 19.82 -3.50
N PHE A 37 -7.25 18.54 -3.59
CA PHE A 37 -7.79 17.59 -4.54
C PHE A 37 -8.89 16.80 -3.88
N SER A 38 -10.03 16.64 -4.57
CA SER A 38 -11.12 15.82 -4.08
C SER A 38 -11.82 15.09 -5.22
N VAL A 39 -12.24 13.85 -4.97
CA VAL A 39 -12.92 13.04 -5.99
C VAL A 39 -14.40 12.93 -5.70
N LEU A 40 -15.20 13.13 -6.74
CA LEU A 40 -16.64 13.04 -6.73
C LEU A 40 -17.09 11.94 -7.68
N ALA A 41 -18.07 11.15 -7.24
CA ALA A 41 -18.73 10.13 -8.05
C ALA A 41 -20.21 10.49 -8.23
N GLY A 42 -20.67 10.54 -9.49
CA GLY A 42 -22.06 10.89 -9.79
C GLY A 42 -22.36 10.88 -11.28
N PRO A 43 -23.63 11.15 -11.65
CA PRO A 43 -24.02 11.28 -13.05
C PRO A 43 -23.31 12.47 -13.71
N TYR A 44 -22.86 12.30 -14.95
CA TYR A 44 -22.17 13.34 -15.71
C TYR A 44 -22.95 14.66 -15.75
N GLY A 45 -24.26 14.60 -15.98
CA GLY A 45 -25.12 15.78 -16.06
C GLY A 45 -25.20 16.58 -14.75
N GLU A 46 -25.05 15.92 -13.60
CA GLU A 46 -25.01 16.60 -12.30
C GLU A 46 -23.64 17.23 -12.03
N LEU A 47 -22.57 16.60 -12.48
CA LEU A 47 -21.20 17.05 -12.22
C LEU A 47 -20.71 18.11 -13.22
N PHE A 48 -21.10 18.00 -14.50
CA PHE A 48 -20.59 18.79 -15.63
C PHE A 48 -21.68 19.50 -16.45
N GLY A 49 -22.96 19.12 -16.30
CA GLY A 49 -24.05 19.66 -17.12
C GLY A 49 -24.18 18.97 -18.49
N ASP A 50 -24.63 19.71 -19.50
CA ASP A 50 -24.76 19.18 -20.86
C ASP A 50 -23.40 19.05 -21.54
N GLY A 51 -23.10 17.89 -22.13
CA GLY A 51 -21.79 17.64 -22.75
C GLY A 51 -21.79 16.51 -23.78
N ALA A 52 -20.59 15.99 -24.08
CA ALA A 52 -20.37 14.91 -25.05
C ALA A 52 -20.75 13.52 -24.51
N VAL A 53 -20.81 13.39 -23.18
CA VAL A 53 -21.17 12.16 -22.46
C VAL A 53 -22.67 12.22 -22.11
N ALA A 54 -23.34 11.07 -22.05
CA ALA A 54 -24.75 11.03 -21.67
C ALA A 54 -24.93 11.52 -20.22
N ALA A 55 -25.96 12.34 -19.97
CA ALA A 55 -26.15 13.02 -18.69
C ALA A 55 -26.32 12.06 -17.49
N ASP A 56 -26.82 10.84 -17.74
CA ASP A 56 -27.02 9.80 -16.75
C ASP A 56 -25.84 8.84 -16.61
N SER A 57 -24.79 8.97 -17.42
CA SER A 57 -23.58 8.15 -17.29
C SER A 57 -22.91 8.40 -15.94
N PRO A 58 -22.66 7.35 -15.13
CA PRO A 58 -21.83 7.47 -13.93
C PRO A 58 -20.40 7.82 -14.33
N VAL A 59 -19.81 8.83 -13.69
CA VAL A 59 -18.42 9.24 -13.93
C VAL A 59 -17.73 9.60 -12.61
N LEU A 60 -16.40 9.69 -12.66
CA LEU A 60 -15.62 10.36 -11.62
C LEU A 60 -15.18 11.75 -12.09
N ALA A 61 -15.21 12.69 -11.16
CA ALA A 61 -14.67 14.03 -11.34
C ALA A 61 -13.61 14.32 -10.28
N LEU A 62 -12.50 14.93 -10.69
CA LEU A 62 -11.50 15.51 -9.82
C LEU A 62 -11.77 17.02 -9.67
N ASP A 63 -12.09 17.44 -8.46
CA ASP A 63 -12.12 18.86 -8.10
C ASP A 63 -10.74 19.29 -7.60
N VAL A 64 -10.18 20.33 -8.21
CA VAL A 64 -8.92 20.97 -7.84
C VAL A 64 -9.21 22.37 -7.32
N SER A 65 -8.99 22.59 -6.03
CA SER A 65 -9.21 23.88 -5.38
C SER A 65 -7.89 24.53 -5.03
N ARG A 66 -7.52 25.60 -5.74
CA ARG A 66 -6.29 26.37 -5.48
C ARG A 66 -6.58 27.61 -4.63
N PRO A 67 -5.66 28.04 -3.74
CA PRO A 67 -5.88 29.22 -2.91
C PRO A 67 -6.21 30.48 -3.72
N GLY A 68 -7.42 31.02 -3.53
CA GLY A 68 -7.87 32.26 -4.18
C GLY A 68 -8.43 32.08 -5.59
N GLU A 69 -8.50 30.85 -6.10
CA GLU A 69 -9.07 30.52 -7.41
C GLU A 69 -10.43 29.82 -7.25
N ALA A 70 -11.21 29.79 -8.33
CA ALA A 70 -12.41 28.96 -8.37
C ALA A 70 -12.01 27.48 -8.51
N THR A 71 -12.74 26.59 -7.85
CA THR A 71 -12.54 25.15 -8.01
C THR A 71 -12.66 24.75 -9.47
N GLU A 72 -11.62 24.13 -10.00
CA GLU A 72 -11.58 23.52 -11.32
C GLU A 72 -12.10 22.08 -11.20
N ARG A 73 -13.02 21.68 -12.09
CA ARG A 73 -13.55 20.32 -12.14
C ARG A 73 -13.11 19.63 -13.42
N LEU A 74 -12.43 18.51 -13.27
CA LEU A 74 -11.87 17.71 -14.37
C LEU A 74 -12.55 16.35 -14.41
N LEU A 75 -12.89 15.88 -15.61
CA LEU A 75 -13.36 14.51 -15.83
C LEU A 75 -12.17 13.55 -15.69
N VAL A 76 -12.35 12.46 -14.94
CA VAL A 76 -11.33 11.40 -14.83
C VAL A 76 -11.41 10.52 -16.08
N PRO A 77 -10.34 10.41 -16.88
CA PRO A 77 -10.32 9.60 -18.10
C PRO A 77 -10.69 8.13 -17.85
N GLY A 78 -11.42 7.54 -18.79
CA GLY A 78 -11.84 6.15 -18.73
C GLY A 78 -13.11 5.91 -17.91
N THR A 79 -13.66 6.94 -17.26
CA THR A 79 -14.95 6.85 -16.55
C THR A 79 -16.14 7.29 -17.40
N ASP A 80 -15.88 7.89 -18.57
CA ASP A 80 -16.89 8.39 -19.50
C ASP A 80 -17.32 7.37 -20.54
N ASP A 81 -17.12 6.08 -20.24
CA ASP A 81 -17.38 5.04 -21.20
C ASP A 81 -18.88 4.88 -21.54
N ALA A 82 -19.14 4.36 -22.73
CA ALA A 82 -20.50 4.14 -23.20
C ALA A 82 -21.15 2.91 -22.56
N PHE A 83 -20.41 2.14 -21.75
CA PHE A 83 -20.90 0.90 -21.14
C PHE A 83 -21.62 1.17 -19.82
N GLY A 84 -21.44 2.37 -19.24
CA GLY A 84 -22.14 2.82 -18.05
C GLY A 84 -21.62 2.12 -16.81
N ASP A 85 -20.31 1.87 -16.79
CA ASP A 85 -19.62 1.19 -15.69
C ASP A 85 -19.81 2.00 -14.39
N ILE A 86 -20.17 1.33 -13.28
CA ILE A 86 -20.42 2.02 -12.02
C ILE A 86 -19.09 2.30 -11.34
N GLU A 87 -18.77 3.58 -11.21
CA GLU A 87 -17.55 4.04 -10.56
C GLU A 87 -17.76 4.27 -9.05
N GLY A 88 -16.81 3.78 -8.24
CA GLY A 88 -16.88 3.92 -6.79
C GLY A 88 -15.59 3.55 -6.09
N SER A 89 -15.65 3.50 -4.75
CA SER A 89 -14.53 3.07 -3.89
C SER A 89 -13.20 3.71 -4.30
N SER A 90 -13.12 5.04 -4.35
CA SER A 90 -11.88 5.73 -4.73
C SER A 90 -10.93 5.86 -3.55
N ALA A 91 -9.65 6.04 -3.83
CA ALA A 91 -8.66 6.59 -2.92
C ALA A 91 -7.67 7.43 -3.71
N LEU A 92 -7.10 8.45 -3.08
CA LEU A 92 -6.24 9.40 -3.76
C LEU A 92 -5.10 9.86 -2.85
N VAL A 93 -3.95 10.13 -3.46
CA VAL A 93 -2.74 10.58 -2.76
C VAL A 93 -1.93 11.48 -3.69
N TYR A 94 -1.26 12.48 -3.13
CA TYR A 94 -0.39 13.39 -3.87
C TYR A 94 1.07 13.08 -3.53
N GLU A 95 1.91 13.02 -4.56
CA GLU A 95 3.35 12.77 -4.46
C GLU A 95 4.11 14.08 -4.73
N ASP A 96 4.67 14.64 -3.66
CA ASP A 96 5.21 16.01 -3.67
C ASP A 96 6.42 16.18 -4.59
N SER A 97 7.27 15.16 -4.76
CA SER A 97 8.54 15.30 -5.48
C SER A 97 8.38 15.37 -6.99
N SER A 98 7.45 14.59 -7.56
CA SER A 98 7.06 14.66 -8.98
C SER A 98 5.90 15.63 -9.21
N GLY A 99 5.22 16.09 -8.16
CA GLY A 99 4.05 16.94 -8.27
C GLY A 99 2.82 16.21 -8.83
N THR A 100 2.74 14.89 -8.62
CA THR A 100 1.77 14.02 -9.27
C THR A 100 0.69 13.56 -8.30
N LEU A 101 -0.58 13.71 -8.68
CA LEU A 101 -1.71 13.09 -7.99
C LEU A 101 -1.93 11.68 -8.54
N PHE A 102 -2.09 10.70 -7.65
CA PHE A 102 -2.51 9.35 -7.97
C PHE A 102 -3.93 9.10 -7.49
N LEU A 103 -4.77 8.56 -8.38
CA LEU A 103 -6.15 8.20 -8.11
C LEU A 103 -6.34 6.72 -8.45
N VAL A 104 -6.77 5.94 -7.45
CA VAL A 104 -7.27 4.59 -7.65
C VAL A 104 -8.78 4.56 -7.47
N TRP A 105 -9.48 3.78 -8.28
CA TRP A 105 -10.91 3.59 -8.11
C TRP A 105 -11.35 2.20 -8.59
N GLU A 106 -12.51 1.80 -8.10
CA GLU A 106 -13.21 0.62 -8.56
C GLU A 106 -14.17 0.99 -9.69
N SER A 107 -14.00 0.36 -10.85
CA SER A 107 -14.95 0.41 -11.95
C SER A 107 -15.69 -0.93 -12.07
N ARG A 108 -17.02 -0.88 -12.14
CA ARG A 108 -17.87 -2.08 -12.25
C ARG A 108 -18.65 -2.04 -13.55
N ARG A 109 -18.15 -2.76 -14.56
CA ARG A 109 -18.90 -2.98 -15.82
C ARG A 109 -20.21 -3.70 -15.63
N ASN A 110 -20.23 -4.63 -14.67
CA ASN A 110 -21.41 -5.32 -14.20
C ASN A 110 -21.07 -5.98 -12.85
N VAL A 111 -22.05 -6.69 -12.27
CA VAL A 111 -21.89 -7.36 -10.96
C VAL A 111 -20.74 -8.39 -10.93
N ILE A 112 -20.26 -8.85 -12.09
CA ILE A 112 -19.26 -9.92 -12.20
C ILE A 112 -17.94 -9.48 -12.83
N HIS A 113 -17.72 -8.18 -13.13
CA HIS A 113 -16.45 -7.68 -13.66
C HIS A 113 -16.00 -6.36 -13.01
N PRO A 114 -15.67 -6.37 -11.71
CA PRO A 114 -15.06 -5.22 -11.06
C PRO A 114 -13.54 -5.18 -11.34
N LEU A 115 -13.03 -3.98 -11.63
CA LEU A 115 -11.62 -3.71 -11.88
C LEU A 115 -11.15 -2.59 -10.96
N LEU A 116 -9.88 -2.61 -10.57
CA LEU A 116 -9.23 -1.45 -9.99
C LEU A 116 -8.44 -0.75 -11.09
N ASN A 117 -8.66 0.55 -11.24
CA ASN A 117 -7.90 1.39 -12.16
C ASN A 117 -7.07 2.35 -11.34
N LEU A 118 -5.82 2.56 -11.73
CA LEU A 118 -4.94 3.60 -11.23
C LEU A 118 -4.66 4.57 -12.36
N ILE A 119 -4.73 5.86 -12.08
CA ILE A 119 -4.33 6.92 -13.01
C ILE A 119 -3.54 7.98 -12.27
N SER A 120 -2.66 8.68 -12.99
CA SER A 120 -1.92 9.83 -12.47
C SER A 120 -2.28 11.13 -13.18
N PHE A 121 -2.12 12.24 -12.47
CA PHE A 121 -2.35 13.60 -12.96
C PHE A 121 -1.21 14.52 -12.50
N ASP A 122 -0.49 15.12 -13.45
CA ASP A 122 0.70 15.96 -13.19
C ASP A 122 0.36 17.44 -12.90
N GLY A 123 -0.93 17.75 -12.70
CA GLY A 123 -1.44 19.12 -12.59
C GLY A 123 -1.94 19.71 -13.90
N THR A 124 -1.60 19.11 -15.04
CA THR A 124 -1.97 19.58 -16.39
C THR A 124 -2.56 18.49 -17.27
N GLN A 125 -2.05 17.27 -17.19
CA GLN A 125 -2.41 16.14 -18.04
C GLN A 125 -2.60 14.88 -17.21
N TRP A 126 -3.51 14.04 -17.68
CA TRP A 126 -3.70 12.70 -17.17
C TRP A 126 -2.78 11.73 -17.92
N ALA A 127 -2.27 10.72 -17.21
CA ALA A 127 -1.66 9.56 -17.83
C ALA A 127 -2.72 8.58 -18.35
N GLU A 128 -2.27 7.53 -19.04
CA GLU A 128 -3.13 6.39 -19.38
C GLU A 128 -3.47 5.57 -18.12
N PRO A 129 -4.72 5.12 -17.93
CA PRO A 129 -5.08 4.28 -16.79
C PRO A 129 -4.37 2.92 -16.80
N LEU A 130 -3.78 2.55 -15.67
CA LEU A 130 -3.25 1.23 -15.38
C LEU A 130 -4.33 0.36 -14.71
N VAL A 131 -4.64 -0.78 -15.31
CA VAL A 131 -5.58 -1.75 -14.72
C VAL A 131 -4.84 -2.67 -13.75
N ILE A 132 -5.26 -2.69 -12.49
CA ILE A 132 -4.71 -3.54 -11.44
C ILE A 132 -5.63 -4.76 -11.27
N MET A 133 -5.11 -5.93 -11.60
CA MET A 133 -5.92 -7.12 -11.82
C MET A 133 -5.27 -8.39 -11.26
N SER A 134 -5.89 -8.95 -10.22
CA SER A 134 -5.64 -10.33 -9.75
C SER A 134 -6.68 -11.29 -10.32
N ASN A 135 -7.97 -11.07 -10.02
CA ASN A 135 -9.10 -11.85 -10.54
C ASN A 135 -10.19 -10.92 -11.09
N VAL A 136 -10.54 -11.08 -12.37
CA VAL A 136 -11.54 -10.26 -13.06
C VAL A 136 -12.97 -10.50 -12.60
N PHE A 137 -13.25 -11.62 -11.91
CA PHE A 137 -14.60 -12.01 -11.52
C PHE A 137 -14.89 -11.83 -10.03
N ALA A 138 -13.91 -11.36 -9.26
CA ALA A 138 -14.01 -11.23 -7.82
C ALA A 138 -14.42 -9.81 -7.43
N LEU A 139 -15.47 -9.65 -6.61
CA LEU A 139 -15.76 -8.37 -5.97
C LEU A 139 -14.54 -7.87 -5.24
N LYS A 140 -14.26 -6.57 -5.38
CA LYS A 140 -13.13 -5.91 -4.75
C LYS A 140 -13.51 -4.50 -4.36
N GLY A 141 -12.82 -3.91 -3.41
CA GLY A 141 -13.12 -2.55 -3.00
C GLY A 141 -12.28 -2.04 -1.85
N SER A 142 -12.71 -0.89 -1.32
CA SER A 142 -12.02 -0.15 -0.27
C SER A 142 -10.52 0.00 -0.53
N PRO A 143 -10.08 0.44 -1.73
CA PRO A 143 -8.67 0.64 -1.98
C PRO A 143 -8.12 1.71 -1.03
N ARG A 144 -6.87 1.55 -0.62
CA ARG A 144 -6.12 2.49 0.22
C ARG A 144 -4.76 2.74 -0.41
N LEU A 145 -4.37 4.01 -0.47
CA LEU A 145 -3.09 4.45 -1.01
C LEU A 145 -2.23 5.10 0.06
N ALA A 146 -0.93 4.85 -0.01
CA ALA A 146 0.10 5.58 0.72
C ALA A 146 1.37 5.62 -0.14
N ILE A 147 2.27 6.54 0.16
CA ILE A 147 3.54 6.67 -0.57
C ILE A 147 4.68 6.63 0.43
N THR A 148 5.74 5.91 0.07
CA THR A 148 7.06 6.01 0.71
C THR A 148 8.08 6.48 -0.32
N HIS A 149 9.19 7.04 0.17
CA HIS A 149 10.23 7.60 -0.70
C HIS A 149 11.61 7.18 -0.24
N ASP A 150 12.52 7.05 -1.20
CA ASP A 150 13.96 7.12 -0.96
C ASP A 150 14.69 7.78 -2.12
N THR A 151 16.00 7.94 -1.96
CA THR A 151 16.86 8.53 -2.97
C THR A 151 18.17 7.77 -2.95
N TYR A 152 18.64 7.38 -4.13
CA TYR A 152 19.87 6.63 -4.31
C TYR A 152 20.59 7.09 -5.56
N THR A 153 21.85 6.70 -5.70
CA THR A 153 22.66 7.11 -6.85
C THR A 153 22.92 5.96 -7.79
N VAL A 154 22.69 6.17 -9.08
CA VAL A 154 23.07 5.26 -10.16
C VAL A 154 24.26 5.87 -10.92
N GLN A 155 25.16 5.01 -11.38
CA GLN A 155 26.23 5.41 -12.28
C GLN A 155 25.82 5.03 -13.70
N GLU A 156 25.59 6.02 -14.57
CA GLU A 156 25.05 5.81 -15.93
C GLU A 156 26.00 5.01 -16.87
N ASP A 157 27.30 4.97 -16.56
CA ASP A 157 28.32 4.31 -17.39
C ASP A 157 29.52 3.87 -16.55
N GLU A 158 30.11 2.72 -16.89
CA GLU A 158 31.33 2.19 -16.27
C GLU A 158 32.58 3.01 -16.62
N SER A 159 32.46 3.97 -17.55
CA SER A 159 33.57 4.84 -17.92
C SER A 159 34.01 5.75 -16.76
N VAL A 160 35.33 5.81 -16.54
CA VAL A 160 35.93 6.64 -15.48
C VAL A 160 35.60 8.12 -15.73
N GLY A 161 34.72 8.67 -14.87
CA GLY A 161 34.25 10.06 -14.96
C GLY A 161 32.77 10.21 -15.36
N ALA A 162 32.02 9.10 -15.48
CA ALA A 162 30.58 9.13 -15.68
C ALA A 162 29.86 9.94 -14.59
N ALA A 163 28.78 10.62 -14.98
CA ALA A 163 27.96 11.38 -14.05
C ALA A 163 27.27 10.42 -13.08
N VAL A 164 27.21 10.84 -11.82
CA VAL A 164 26.44 10.17 -10.78
C VAL A 164 25.09 10.86 -10.78
N GLU A 165 24.05 10.15 -11.17
CA GLU A 165 22.69 10.67 -11.11
C GLU A 165 22.04 10.24 -9.81
N ALA A 166 21.39 11.18 -9.12
CA ALA A 166 20.53 10.87 -8.00
C ALA A 166 19.14 10.53 -8.54
N LEU A 167 18.68 9.30 -8.30
CA LEU A 167 17.32 8.87 -8.59
C LEU A 167 16.45 9.07 -7.36
N HIS A 168 15.31 9.71 -7.57
CA HIS A 168 14.26 9.82 -6.57
C HIS A 168 13.23 8.73 -6.83
N ARG A 169 13.07 7.82 -5.87
CA ARG A 169 12.11 6.73 -5.99
C ARG A 169 10.96 6.93 -5.03
N ALA A 170 9.75 6.90 -5.58
CA ALA A 170 8.51 6.83 -4.83
C ALA A 170 7.92 5.43 -4.99
N VAL A 171 7.45 4.84 -3.90
CA VAL A 171 6.70 3.58 -3.95
C VAL A 171 5.28 3.86 -3.51
N LEU A 172 4.36 3.76 -4.46
CA LEU A 172 2.93 3.82 -4.21
C LEU A 172 2.47 2.45 -3.69
N HIS A 173 1.99 2.44 -2.45
CA HIS A 173 1.45 1.27 -1.77
C HIS A 173 -0.06 1.24 -1.96
N LEU A 174 -0.57 0.20 -2.62
CA LEU A 174 -2.01 -0.03 -2.76
C LEU A 174 -2.42 -1.28 -2.00
N VAL A 175 -3.43 -1.14 -1.13
CA VAL A 175 -4.09 -2.25 -0.44
C VAL A 175 -5.59 -2.24 -0.75
N TRP A 176 -6.18 -3.41 -0.97
CA TRP A 176 -7.63 -3.57 -1.17
C TRP A 176 -8.11 -4.93 -0.65
N TRP A 177 -9.41 -5.11 -0.51
CA TRP A 177 -9.99 -6.44 -0.29
C TRP A 177 -10.55 -7.01 -1.59
N GLU A 178 -10.53 -8.33 -1.73
CA GLU A 178 -11.06 -9.07 -2.88
C GLU A 178 -11.76 -10.36 -2.44
N GLU A 179 -12.82 -10.77 -3.14
CA GLU A 179 -13.44 -12.09 -2.96
C GLU A 179 -12.57 -13.20 -3.54
N GLY A 180 -11.98 -14.01 -2.67
CA GLY A 180 -11.23 -15.22 -3.01
C GLY A 180 -12.08 -16.49 -2.93
N SER A 181 -11.47 -17.61 -3.31
CA SER A 181 -12.10 -18.94 -3.24
C SER A 181 -12.33 -19.42 -1.80
N ALA A 182 -11.53 -18.94 -0.85
CA ALA A 182 -11.61 -19.28 0.56
C ALA A 182 -12.37 -18.23 1.41
N GLY A 183 -12.92 -17.19 0.78
CA GLY A 183 -13.53 -16.04 1.45
C GLY A 183 -12.89 -14.74 1.00
N THR A 184 -13.14 -13.65 1.73
CA THR A 184 -12.50 -12.36 1.43
C THR A 184 -11.03 -12.38 1.82
N GLU A 185 -10.19 -11.91 0.89
CA GLU A 185 -8.75 -11.77 0.99
C GLU A 185 -8.39 -10.29 0.95
N VAL A 186 -7.21 -9.95 1.46
CA VAL A 186 -6.61 -8.62 1.40
C VAL A 186 -5.37 -8.72 0.55
N LEU A 187 -5.33 -7.91 -0.50
CA LEU A 187 -4.28 -7.89 -1.49
C LEU A 187 -3.50 -6.58 -1.37
N TYR A 188 -2.23 -6.65 -1.75
CA TYR A 188 -1.29 -5.55 -1.73
C TYR A 188 -0.49 -5.53 -3.02
N THR A 189 -0.22 -4.35 -3.57
CA THR A 189 0.72 -4.18 -4.66
C THR A 189 1.54 -2.90 -4.48
N PRO A 190 2.87 -2.97 -4.63
CA PRO A 190 3.71 -1.80 -4.79
C PRO A 190 3.80 -1.37 -6.25
N ILE A 191 3.81 -0.07 -6.46
CA ILE A 191 3.99 0.55 -7.76
C ILE A 191 5.18 1.48 -7.62
N VAL A 192 6.28 1.10 -8.27
CA VAL A 192 7.57 1.80 -8.15
C VAL A 192 7.64 2.88 -9.23
N LEU A 193 7.98 4.09 -8.80
CA LEU A 193 8.13 5.25 -9.65
C LEU A 193 9.56 5.79 -9.47
N ASP A 194 10.34 5.75 -10.54
CA ASP A 194 11.67 6.35 -10.56
C ASP A 194 11.60 7.69 -11.29
N ASN A 195 11.97 8.77 -10.59
CA ASN A 195 11.81 10.16 -11.05
C ASN A 195 10.40 10.45 -11.58
N GLY A 196 9.38 9.92 -10.89
CA GLY A 196 7.96 10.07 -11.25
C GLY A 196 7.49 9.20 -12.42
N SER A 197 8.36 8.39 -13.02
CA SER A 197 8.01 7.51 -14.14
C SER A 197 7.75 6.08 -13.66
N TYR A 198 6.60 5.52 -14.04
CA TYR A 198 6.28 4.12 -13.81
C TYR A 198 6.91 3.25 -14.90
N ASP A 199 7.64 2.21 -14.50
CA ASP A 199 8.07 1.16 -15.42
C ASP A 199 6.84 0.31 -15.77
N GLU A 200 6.46 0.23 -17.06
CA GLU A 200 5.20 -0.36 -17.56
C GLU A 200 5.04 -1.87 -17.30
N ALA A 201 5.89 -2.47 -16.46
CA ALA A 201 5.76 -3.83 -15.97
C ALA A 201 4.41 -4.02 -15.25
N PRO A 202 3.75 -5.19 -15.38
CA PRO A 202 2.57 -5.49 -14.58
C PRO A 202 2.90 -5.47 -13.07
N PRO A 203 2.07 -4.83 -12.22
CA PRO A 203 2.31 -4.79 -10.78
C PRO A 203 2.34 -6.18 -10.16
N VAL A 204 3.29 -6.42 -9.24
CA VAL A 204 3.33 -7.66 -8.45
C VAL A 204 2.25 -7.59 -7.37
N ILE A 205 1.37 -8.59 -7.33
CA ILE A 205 0.27 -8.65 -6.35
C ILE A 205 0.58 -9.69 -5.27
N PHE A 206 0.55 -9.25 -4.02
CA PHE A 206 0.71 -10.05 -2.82
C PHE A 206 -0.64 -10.31 -2.18
N ARG A 207 -0.88 -11.55 -1.75
CA ARG A 207 -1.98 -11.88 -0.86
C ARG A 207 -1.49 -11.79 0.58
N LEU A 208 -1.96 -10.79 1.32
CA LEU A 208 -1.51 -10.57 2.69
C LEU A 208 -2.00 -11.65 3.67
N ASN A 209 -3.09 -12.35 3.35
CA ASN A 209 -3.59 -13.48 4.15
C ASN A 209 -2.62 -14.67 4.17
N ASP A 210 -1.71 -14.79 3.20
CA ASP A 210 -0.72 -15.88 3.18
C ASP A 210 0.30 -15.76 4.33
N PHE A 211 0.40 -14.59 4.96
CA PHE A 211 1.25 -14.36 6.14
C PHE A 211 0.56 -14.71 7.47
N VAL A 212 -0.67 -15.20 7.45
CA VAL A 212 -1.42 -15.55 8.67
C VAL A 212 -0.95 -16.91 9.18
N SER A 213 -0.35 -16.94 10.37
CA SER A 213 -0.08 -18.20 11.06
C SER A 213 -1.41 -18.91 11.37
N GLN A 214 -1.52 -20.21 11.05
CA GLN A 214 -2.72 -21.01 11.32
C GLN A 214 -2.89 -21.26 12.83
N ALA A 215 -3.32 -20.25 13.58
CA ALA A 215 -3.70 -20.41 14.97
C ALA A 215 -5.11 -21.03 15.02
N GLY A 216 -5.17 -22.31 15.40
CA GLY A 216 -6.40 -23.08 15.58
C GLY A 216 -7.25 -22.55 16.74
N GLY A 217 -8.20 -21.67 16.43
CA GLY A 217 -9.24 -21.21 17.34
C GLY A 217 -10.57 -21.07 16.61
N SER A 218 -11.68 -21.25 17.33
CA SER A 218 -13.00 -20.90 16.81
C SER A 218 -13.06 -19.38 16.65
N ALA A 219 -13.04 -18.88 15.42
CA ALA A 219 -13.25 -17.47 15.14
C ALA A 219 -14.62 -17.01 15.67
N PRO A 220 -14.73 -15.84 16.32
CA PRO A 220 -16.02 -15.23 16.62
C PRO A 220 -16.79 -14.95 15.30
N ALA A 221 -18.10 -14.77 15.41
CA ALA A 221 -18.91 -14.37 14.25
C ALA A 221 -18.43 -12.99 13.77
N MET A 222 -17.92 -12.91 12.53
CA MET A 222 -17.39 -11.69 11.96
C MET A 222 -18.45 -10.96 11.14
N THR A 223 -18.53 -9.64 11.29
CA THR A 223 -19.26 -8.81 10.34
C THR A 223 -18.41 -8.63 9.08
N GLU A 224 -19.01 -8.76 7.89
CA GLU A 224 -18.31 -8.53 6.60
C GLU A 224 -17.61 -7.17 6.53
N ALA A 225 -18.13 -6.17 7.25
CA ALA A 225 -17.56 -4.83 7.30
C ALA A 225 -16.11 -4.80 7.82
N PHE A 226 -15.71 -5.65 8.76
CA PHE A 226 -14.32 -5.71 9.23
C PHE A 226 -13.37 -6.30 8.19
N VAL A 227 -13.85 -7.33 7.49
CA VAL A 227 -13.05 -8.08 6.53
C VAL A 227 -12.86 -7.28 5.24
N ARG A 228 -13.85 -6.46 4.87
CA ARG A 228 -13.85 -5.59 3.69
C ARG A 228 -13.33 -4.18 3.96
N HIS A 229 -12.60 -3.98 5.06
CA HIS A 229 -12.08 -2.67 5.47
C HIS A 229 -10.61 -2.74 5.89
N PRO A 230 -9.71 -3.10 4.96
CA PRO A 230 -8.29 -2.92 5.22
C PRO A 230 -7.96 -1.44 5.41
N VAL A 231 -6.98 -1.16 6.25
CA VAL A 231 -6.45 0.18 6.48
C VAL A 231 -4.96 0.24 6.20
N LEU A 232 -4.49 1.40 5.77
CA LEU A 232 -3.10 1.66 5.40
C LEU A 232 -2.67 2.95 6.08
N PHE A 233 -1.60 2.89 6.85
CA PHE A 233 -1.03 4.04 7.56
C PHE A 233 0.46 4.18 7.24
N PRO A 234 1.02 5.40 7.28
CA PRO A 234 2.47 5.56 7.26
C PRO A 234 3.08 4.87 8.48
N GLY A 235 4.19 4.17 8.26
CA GLY A 235 5.02 3.60 9.31
C GLY A 235 6.12 4.55 9.76
N LEU A 236 7.11 4.01 10.46
CA LEU A 236 8.26 4.78 10.93
C LEU A 236 9.11 5.30 9.77
N GLU A 237 9.68 6.49 9.96
CA GLU A 237 10.67 7.11 9.07
C GLU A 237 10.22 7.35 7.61
N HIS A 238 8.92 7.26 7.30
CA HIS A 238 8.35 7.42 5.94
C HIS A 238 8.89 6.42 4.90
N ARG A 239 9.49 5.33 5.37
CA ARG A 239 10.06 4.25 4.53
C ARG A 239 9.28 2.94 4.65
N SER A 240 8.34 2.87 5.58
CA SER A 240 7.42 1.77 5.70
C SER A 240 5.97 2.24 5.75
N VAL A 241 5.06 1.30 5.50
CA VAL A 241 3.63 1.45 5.70
C VAL A 241 3.12 0.31 6.58
N MET A 242 2.08 0.60 7.36
CA MET A 242 1.39 -0.35 8.21
C MET A 242 0.05 -0.71 7.58
N VAL A 243 -0.15 -1.99 7.28
CA VAL A 243 -1.41 -2.54 6.78
C VAL A 243 -2.13 -3.24 7.91
N GLY A 244 -3.33 -2.78 8.23
CA GLY A 244 -4.21 -3.39 9.22
C GLY A 244 -5.38 -4.08 8.53
N PHE A 245 -5.61 -5.36 8.82
CA PHE A 245 -6.73 -6.08 8.22
C PHE A 245 -7.23 -7.24 9.06
N THR A 246 -8.44 -7.72 8.75
CA THR A 246 -9.04 -8.88 9.39
C THR A 246 -8.98 -10.08 8.45
N ASP A 247 -8.44 -11.20 8.91
CA ASP A 247 -8.47 -12.46 8.20
C ASP A 247 -9.77 -13.23 8.49
N ALA A 248 -10.58 -13.42 7.45
CA ALA A 248 -11.90 -14.04 7.55
C ALA A 248 -11.85 -15.53 7.93
N LEU A 249 -10.73 -16.19 7.66
CA LEU A 249 -10.59 -17.62 7.90
C LEU A 249 -10.26 -17.92 9.36
N THR A 250 -9.34 -17.14 9.94
CA THR A 250 -8.84 -17.33 11.32
C THR A 250 -9.52 -16.45 12.34
N GLY A 251 -10.25 -15.41 11.91
CA GLY A 251 -10.87 -14.44 12.81
C GLY A 251 -9.85 -13.59 13.56
N GLN A 252 -8.68 -13.37 12.97
CA GLN A 252 -7.60 -12.58 13.54
C GLN A 252 -7.57 -11.19 12.88
N PHE A 253 -7.24 -10.17 13.66
CA PHE A 253 -6.78 -8.89 13.15
C PHE A 253 -5.25 -8.92 13.08
N LEU A 254 -4.70 -8.58 11.92
CA LEU A 254 -3.28 -8.54 11.64
C LEU A 254 -2.83 -7.12 11.39
N THR A 255 -1.57 -6.86 11.73
CA THR A 255 -0.85 -5.69 11.27
C THR A 255 0.45 -6.14 10.61
N VAL A 256 0.60 -5.77 9.35
CA VAL A 256 1.78 -6.08 8.52
C VAL A 256 2.50 -4.77 8.23
N GLU A 257 3.78 -4.72 8.57
CA GLU A 257 4.68 -3.68 8.12
C GLU A 257 5.23 -4.03 6.75
N ILE A 258 5.25 -3.06 5.84
CA ILE A 258 5.86 -3.18 4.53
C ILE A 258 6.90 -2.08 4.41
N THR A 259 8.17 -2.46 4.35
CA THR A 259 9.31 -1.54 4.33
C THR A 259 9.99 -1.55 2.96
N VAL A 260 10.24 -0.37 2.42
CA VAL A 260 11.02 -0.19 1.20
C VAL A 260 12.51 -0.23 1.53
N LEU A 261 13.20 -1.28 1.06
CA LEU A 261 14.64 -1.42 1.22
C LEU A 261 15.37 -0.43 0.28
N PRO A 262 16.55 0.09 0.65
CA PRO A 262 17.25 1.09 -0.15
C PRO A 262 17.43 0.66 -1.61
N GLY A 263 17.25 1.58 -2.56
CA GLY A 263 17.46 1.31 -3.99
C GLY A 263 18.86 0.78 -4.31
N GLU A 264 19.89 1.25 -3.59
CA GLU A 264 21.25 0.74 -3.74
C GLU A 264 21.40 -0.75 -3.43
N LEU A 265 20.51 -1.36 -2.63
CA LEU A 265 20.57 -2.80 -2.41
C LEU A 265 20.33 -3.58 -3.71
N GLY A 266 19.40 -3.09 -4.55
CA GLY A 266 19.18 -3.56 -5.92
C GLY A 266 20.45 -3.51 -6.76
N LEU A 267 21.04 -2.32 -6.81
CA LEU A 267 22.27 -2.07 -7.57
C LEU A 267 23.43 -2.96 -7.12
N ILE A 268 23.60 -3.14 -5.81
CA ILE A 268 24.65 -4.01 -5.26
C ILE A 268 24.38 -5.47 -5.64
N ALA A 269 23.15 -5.95 -5.44
CA ALA A 269 22.78 -7.34 -5.69
C ALA A 269 22.93 -7.70 -7.18
N ASP A 270 22.43 -6.84 -8.06
CA ASP A 270 22.47 -7.04 -9.51
C ASP A 270 23.87 -6.81 -10.09
N GLY A 271 24.57 -5.76 -9.65
CA GLY A 271 25.94 -5.47 -10.10
C GLY A 271 26.95 -6.54 -9.66
N VAL A 272 26.76 -7.16 -8.49
CA VAL A 272 27.57 -8.32 -8.08
C VAL A 272 27.25 -9.54 -8.93
N ARG A 273 25.97 -9.81 -9.21
CA ARG A 273 25.58 -10.92 -10.10
C ARG A 273 26.21 -10.77 -11.48
N GLU A 274 26.11 -9.57 -12.07
CA GLU A 274 26.74 -9.23 -13.35
C GLU A 274 28.26 -9.39 -13.30
N THR A 275 28.93 -8.85 -12.26
CA THR A 275 30.38 -9.03 -12.08
C THR A 275 30.79 -10.50 -12.05
N ILE A 276 30.00 -11.35 -11.38
CA ILE A 276 30.26 -12.78 -11.30
C ILE A 276 30.10 -13.40 -12.70
N ASP A 277 29.01 -13.14 -13.40
CA ASP A 277 28.74 -13.67 -14.74
C ASP A 277 29.81 -13.22 -15.78
N ASP A 278 30.20 -11.95 -15.77
CA ASP A 278 31.17 -11.36 -16.71
C ASP A 278 32.61 -11.78 -16.47
N SER A 279 32.96 -12.08 -15.21
CA SER A 279 34.31 -12.52 -14.88
C SER A 279 34.71 -13.81 -15.59
N GLY A 280 33.74 -14.61 -16.05
CA GLY A 280 33.97 -15.88 -16.75
C GLY A 280 34.84 -16.85 -15.95
N TYR A 281 34.84 -16.73 -14.63
CA TYR A 281 35.83 -17.34 -13.75
C TYR A 281 35.64 -18.87 -13.72
N ASP A 282 36.61 -19.62 -14.28
CA ASP A 282 36.78 -21.03 -13.92
C ASP A 282 37.15 -21.04 -12.44
N PHE A 283 36.33 -21.68 -11.59
CA PHE A 283 36.49 -21.75 -10.12
C PHE A 283 37.80 -22.47 -9.71
N ASP A 284 38.94 -21.85 -10.00
CA ASP A 284 40.25 -22.25 -9.52
C ASP A 284 40.38 -21.84 -8.05
N PRO A 285 40.58 -22.80 -7.13
CA PRO A 285 40.77 -22.50 -5.72
C PRO A 285 41.87 -21.48 -5.44
N GLU A 286 42.90 -21.38 -6.30
CA GLU A 286 44.02 -20.47 -6.09
C GLU A 286 43.65 -18.99 -6.28
N GLY A 287 42.65 -18.66 -7.09
CA GLY A 287 42.27 -17.27 -7.35
C GLY A 287 40.87 -16.86 -6.86
N LEU A 288 40.13 -17.79 -6.25
CA LEU A 288 38.86 -17.52 -5.55
C LEU A 288 38.96 -16.38 -4.51
N THR A 289 40.10 -16.24 -3.83
CA THR A 289 40.31 -15.14 -2.85
C THR A 289 40.36 -13.78 -3.54
N SER A 290 41.13 -13.67 -4.62
CA SER A 290 41.24 -12.42 -5.41
C SER A 290 39.89 -12.04 -6.02
N PHE A 291 39.11 -13.03 -6.47
CA PHE A 291 37.77 -12.82 -6.97
C PHE A 291 36.80 -12.34 -5.87
N ALA A 292 36.84 -12.95 -4.68
CA ALA A 292 36.04 -12.51 -3.55
C ALA A 292 36.41 -11.08 -3.09
N ASP A 293 37.69 -10.71 -3.17
CA ASP A 293 38.17 -9.35 -2.91
C ASP A 293 37.66 -8.34 -3.96
N LEU A 294 37.56 -8.75 -5.24
CA LEU A 294 36.96 -7.93 -6.31
C LEU A 294 35.49 -7.66 -6.02
N VAL A 295 34.71 -8.72 -5.75
CA VAL A 295 33.26 -8.58 -5.43
C VAL A 295 33.06 -7.71 -4.20
N ARG A 296 33.87 -7.90 -3.15
CA ARG A 296 33.87 -7.04 -1.95
C ARG A 296 34.11 -5.57 -2.31
N GLY A 297 35.08 -5.29 -3.19
CA GLY A 297 35.37 -3.94 -3.69
C GLY A 297 34.15 -3.32 -4.36
N ASN A 298 33.50 -4.08 -5.26
CA ASN A 298 32.31 -3.60 -5.97
C ASN A 298 31.15 -3.26 -5.02
N ILE A 299 30.89 -4.11 -4.01
CA ILE A 299 29.86 -3.83 -2.99
C ILE A 299 30.14 -2.50 -2.26
N ILE A 300 31.40 -2.23 -1.91
CA ILE A 300 31.79 -0.99 -1.23
C ILE A 300 31.62 0.21 -2.15
N ASP A 301 32.02 0.08 -3.41
CA ASP A 301 31.98 1.17 -4.39
C ASP A 301 30.54 1.57 -4.74
N ILE A 302 29.65 0.61 -4.99
CA ILE A 302 28.22 0.86 -5.23
C ILE A 302 27.55 1.41 -3.96
N GLY A 303 27.81 0.79 -2.80
CA GLY A 303 27.18 1.14 -1.52
C GLY A 303 27.71 2.41 -0.84
N ARG A 304 28.49 3.25 -1.53
CA ARG A 304 29.16 4.43 -0.92
C ARG A 304 28.21 5.48 -0.30
N THR A 305 26.94 5.52 -0.72
CA THR A 305 25.91 6.42 -0.19
C THR A 305 25.17 5.84 1.03
N LEU A 306 25.21 4.53 1.20
CA LEU A 306 24.61 3.84 2.34
C LEU A 306 25.46 4.00 3.61
N ASN A 307 24.91 3.51 4.74
CA ASN A 307 25.67 3.42 5.98
C ASN A 307 26.93 2.56 5.79
N GLN A 308 28.10 3.19 5.80
CA GLN A 308 29.37 2.54 5.47
C GLN A 308 29.74 1.38 6.38
N ARG A 309 29.25 1.37 7.63
CA ARG A 309 29.45 0.25 8.54
C ARG A 309 28.69 -0.98 8.08
N ASN A 310 27.43 -0.79 7.68
CA ASN A 310 26.57 -1.87 7.18
C ASN A 310 27.11 -2.42 5.86
N VAL A 311 27.52 -1.53 4.94
CA VAL A 311 28.11 -1.92 3.65
C VAL A 311 29.41 -2.71 3.84
N SER A 312 30.31 -2.24 4.71
CA SER A 312 31.56 -2.96 4.98
C SER A 312 31.30 -4.34 5.57
N PHE A 313 30.35 -4.46 6.51
CA PHE A 313 29.96 -5.74 7.08
C PHE A 313 29.39 -6.69 6.01
N MET A 314 28.47 -6.20 5.17
CA MET A 314 27.89 -6.97 4.07
C MET A 314 28.97 -7.42 3.08
N ALA A 315 29.88 -6.53 2.69
CA ALA A 315 30.95 -6.85 1.76
C ALA A 315 31.92 -7.91 2.31
N ASP A 316 32.28 -7.83 3.59
CA ASP A 316 33.14 -8.82 4.27
C ASP A 316 32.44 -10.18 4.43
N ASP A 317 31.14 -10.20 4.73
CA ASP A 317 30.35 -11.43 4.87
C ASP A 317 30.14 -12.13 3.52
N VAL A 318 29.80 -11.37 2.47
CA VAL A 318 29.69 -11.88 1.10
C VAL A 318 31.01 -12.45 0.61
N ARG A 319 32.13 -11.76 0.86
CA ARG A 319 33.48 -12.27 0.57
C ARG A 319 33.73 -13.62 1.25
N GLY A 320 33.37 -13.74 2.53
CA GLY A 320 33.49 -14.99 3.27
C GLY A 320 32.68 -16.11 2.62
N ASN A 321 31.42 -15.84 2.30
CA ASN A 321 30.52 -16.79 1.64
C ASN A 321 31.02 -17.23 0.25
N ILE A 322 31.56 -16.32 -0.56
CA ILE A 322 32.16 -16.68 -1.86
C ILE A 322 33.29 -17.70 -1.67
N ILE A 323 34.17 -17.48 -0.68
CA ILE A 323 35.30 -18.38 -0.41
C ILE A 323 34.80 -19.74 0.10
N ASP A 324 33.82 -19.74 1.01
CA ASP A 324 33.33 -20.97 1.64
C ASP A 324 32.50 -21.83 0.67
N ILE A 325 31.61 -21.20 -0.11
CA ILE A 325 30.78 -21.88 -1.11
C ILE A 325 31.62 -22.27 -2.33
N GLY A 326 32.44 -21.35 -2.84
CA GLY A 326 33.17 -21.51 -4.11
C GLY A 326 34.16 -22.68 -4.11
N ARG A 327 34.75 -23.04 -2.97
CA ARG A 327 35.70 -24.17 -2.87
C ARG A 327 35.13 -25.52 -3.31
N ASN A 328 33.83 -25.71 -3.18
CA ASN A 328 33.15 -26.97 -3.49
C ASN A 328 32.04 -26.80 -4.53
N TRP A 329 31.95 -25.64 -5.17
CA TRP A 329 30.86 -25.35 -6.08
C TRP A 329 31.01 -26.12 -7.40
N THR A 330 29.93 -26.76 -7.86
CA THR A 330 29.94 -27.58 -9.08
C THR A 330 28.75 -27.33 -10.01
N HIS A 331 27.88 -26.37 -9.67
CA HIS A 331 26.59 -26.15 -10.35
C HIS A 331 26.63 -25.08 -11.44
N GLY A 332 27.82 -24.60 -11.83
CA GLY A 332 27.99 -23.55 -12.83
C GLY A 332 27.95 -22.14 -12.26
N LEU A 333 28.30 -21.15 -13.09
CA LEU A 333 28.49 -19.75 -12.67
C LEU A 333 27.18 -19.05 -12.34
N THR A 334 26.16 -19.17 -13.18
CA THR A 334 24.87 -18.49 -12.96
C THR A 334 24.20 -18.89 -11.65
N PRO A 335 24.06 -20.20 -11.29
CA PRO A 335 23.49 -20.55 -9.99
C PRO A 335 24.36 -20.10 -8.81
N PHE A 336 25.68 -19.94 -9.00
CA PHE A 336 26.56 -19.36 -7.99
C PHE A 336 26.29 -17.86 -7.82
N ALA A 337 26.20 -17.12 -8.93
CA ALA A 337 25.86 -15.70 -8.95
C ALA A 337 24.52 -15.43 -8.27
N ASP A 338 23.49 -16.22 -8.60
CA ASP A 338 22.17 -16.15 -7.97
C ASP A 338 22.23 -16.45 -6.47
N THR A 339 23.06 -17.40 -6.03
CA THR A 339 23.27 -17.72 -4.61
C THR A 339 23.91 -16.55 -3.86
N ILE A 340 24.94 -15.92 -4.44
CA ILE A 340 25.62 -14.77 -3.83
C ILE A 340 24.69 -13.55 -3.82
N ARG A 341 23.94 -13.32 -4.90
CA ARG A 341 22.91 -12.28 -4.97
C ARG A 341 21.86 -12.46 -3.87
N GLY A 342 21.33 -13.66 -3.70
CA GLY A 342 20.39 -13.98 -2.63
C GLY A 342 20.96 -13.66 -1.24
N ASN A 343 22.23 -14.02 -1.00
CA ASN A 343 22.90 -13.69 0.26
C ASN A 343 23.05 -12.18 0.50
N ILE A 344 23.37 -11.40 -0.54
CA ILE A 344 23.40 -9.93 -0.45
C ILE A 344 22.03 -9.39 -0.04
N ILE A 345 20.95 -9.88 -0.66
CA ILE A 345 19.58 -9.47 -0.35
C ILE A 345 19.22 -9.82 1.10
N ASP A 346 19.55 -11.03 1.55
CA ASP A 346 19.30 -11.48 2.92
C ASP A 346 20.09 -10.65 3.95
N ILE A 347 21.37 -10.36 3.71
CA ILE A 347 22.17 -9.53 4.62
C ILE A 347 21.68 -8.08 4.59
N GLY A 348 21.47 -7.52 3.40
CA GLY A 348 21.05 -6.14 3.21
C GLY A 348 19.70 -5.85 3.85
N SER A 349 18.71 -6.72 3.63
CA SER A 349 17.40 -6.61 4.25
C SER A 349 17.47 -6.63 5.79
N ASN A 350 18.33 -7.48 6.37
CA ASN A 350 18.59 -7.51 7.81
C ASN A 350 19.24 -6.23 8.34
N LEU A 351 20.12 -5.60 7.56
CA LEU A 351 20.85 -4.39 7.95
C LEU A 351 20.06 -3.09 7.74
N PHE A 352 19.15 -3.08 6.76
CA PHE A 352 18.45 -1.89 6.30
C PHE A 352 16.93 -1.91 6.52
N GLY A 353 16.35 -3.07 6.89
CA GLY A 353 14.90 -3.25 7.07
C GLY A 353 14.35 -2.90 8.47
N GLY A 354 15.14 -2.28 9.36
CA GLY A 354 14.72 -1.92 10.72
C GLY A 354 15.27 -2.85 11.82
N GLU A 355 14.65 -2.85 13.01
CA GLU A 355 15.13 -3.64 14.16
C GLU A 355 15.39 -5.10 13.79
N PHE A 356 16.68 -5.49 13.80
CA PHE A 356 17.25 -6.81 13.54
C PHE A 356 16.23 -7.91 13.22
N ALA A 357 15.88 -8.06 11.94
CA ALA A 357 14.99 -9.10 11.43
C ALA A 357 15.42 -10.53 11.85
N ARG A 358 16.68 -10.73 12.27
CA ARG A 358 17.23 -11.98 12.84
C ARG A 358 16.60 -12.45 14.16
N LEU A 359 15.83 -11.63 14.88
CA LEU A 359 15.18 -12.05 16.13
C LEU A 359 13.79 -12.66 15.95
N TYR A 360 13.24 -12.63 14.74
CA TYR A 360 11.89 -13.08 14.46
C TYR A 360 11.86 -14.48 13.85
N ASP A 361 10.72 -15.16 14.05
CA ASP A 361 10.45 -16.45 13.43
C ASP A 361 10.40 -16.27 11.91
N SER A 362 11.05 -17.17 11.15
CA SER A 362 11.16 -17.07 9.68
C SER A 362 9.81 -17.01 8.99
N ASP A 363 8.77 -17.51 9.65
CA ASP A 363 7.39 -17.55 9.14
C ASP A 363 6.69 -16.18 9.15
N SER A 364 7.30 -15.16 9.77
CA SER A 364 6.71 -13.81 9.93
C SER A 364 7.37 -12.71 9.11
N TYR A 365 8.40 -13.06 8.33
CA TYR A 365 9.23 -12.11 7.57
C TYR A 365 9.48 -12.61 6.16
N PHE A 366 9.26 -11.75 5.16
CA PHE A 366 9.44 -12.07 3.76
C PHE A 366 10.08 -10.91 3.01
N ILE A 367 11.03 -11.22 2.14
CA ILE A 367 11.64 -10.24 1.23
C ILE A 367 11.08 -10.50 -0.16
N SER A 368 10.62 -9.44 -0.81
CA SER A 368 10.11 -9.52 -2.17
C SER A 368 10.88 -8.63 -3.12
N GLU A 369 11.11 -9.16 -4.31
CA GLU A 369 11.64 -8.46 -5.47
C GLU A 369 10.48 -8.01 -6.36
N ILE A 370 10.38 -6.71 -6.64
CA ILE A 370 9.23 -6.10 -7.32
C ILE A 370 9.43 -6.00 -8.83
N SER A 371 10.67 -5.73 -9.26
CA SER A 371 11.05 -5.70 -10.66
C SER A 371 12.26 -6.59 -10.83
N THR A 372 12.23 -7.48 -11.82
CA THR A 372 13.43 -8.17 -12.29
C THR A 372 13.96 -7.38 -13.49
N PRO A 373 15.28 -7.13 -13.60
CA PRO A 373 15.87 -6.48 -14.77
C PRO A 373 15.39 -7.15 -16.06
N ASP A 374 14.75 -6.40 -16.95
CA ASP A 374 14.49 -6.87 -18.30
C ASP A 374 15.83 -6.83 -19.05
N ALA A 375 16.28 -7.96 -19.56
CA ALA A 375 17.52 -8.05 -20.35
C ALA A 375 17.51 -7.13 -21.59
N SER A 376 16.36 -6.60 -21.99
CA SER A 376 16.20 -5.64 -23.08
C SER A 376 16.12 -4.16 -22.66
N ALA A 377 16.01 -3.87 -21.36
CA ALA A 377 15.97 -2.51 -20.79
C ALA A 377 17.18 -2.26 -19.86
N PRO A 378 18.31 -1.75 -20.39
CA PRO A 378 19.63 -1.73 -19.73
C PRO A 378 19.77 -0.80 -18.50
N GLN A 379 18.67 -0.42 -17.84
CA GLN A 379 18.68 0.43 -16.64
C GLN A 379 17.68 -0.02 -15.56
N THR A 380 17.00 -1.14 -15.77
CA THR A 380 16.08 -1.69 -14.75
C THR A 380 16.91 -2.46 -13.72
N HIS A 381 16.83 -2.06 -12.46
CA HIS A 381 17.47 -2.74 -11.34
C HIS A 381 16.39 -3.24 -10.39
N SER A 382 16.77 -4.18 -9.53
CA SER A 382 15.82 -4.84 -8.66
C SER A 382 15.40 -3.93 -7.50
N HIS A 383 14.09 -3.81 -7.28
CA HIS A 383 13.55 -3.12 -6.12
C HIS A 383 13.10 -4.15 -5.09
N PHE A 384 13.48 -3.95 -3.83
CA PHE A 384 13.16 -4.89 -2.76
C PHE A 384 12.27 -4.28 -1.69
N LEU A 385 11.31 -5.07 -1.23
CA LEU A 385 10.49 -4.78 -0.06
C LEU A 385 10.69 -5.87 0.98
N SER A 386 10.58 -5.51 2.26
CA SER A 386 10.37 -6.48 3.33
C SER A 386 8.97 -6.37 3.89
N LEU A 387 8.28 -7.49 3.99
CA LEU A 387 6.97 -7.64 4.61
C LEU A 387 7.14 -8.36 5.94
N ARG A 388 6.57 -7.81 7.01
CA ARG A 388 6.69 -8.35 8.36
C ARG A 388 5.36 -8.32 9.09
N VAL A 389 4.91 -9.45 9.64
CA VAL A 389 3.78 -9.46 10.57
C VAL A 389 4.25 -8.86 11.89
N VAL A 390 3.83 -7.62 12.18
CA VAL A 390 4.14 -6.94 13.44
C VAL A 390 3.30 -7.50 14.56
N SER A 391 2.01 -7.72 14.29
CA SER A 391 1.11 -8.19 15.32
C SER A 391 -0.07 -8.98 14.77
N GLN A 392 -0.53 -9.92 15.58
CA GLN A 392 -1.68 -10.78 15.30
C GLN A 392 -2.47 -10.93 16.61
N ARG A 393 -3.79 -10.75 16.54
CA ARG A 393 -4.67 -10.86 17.71
C ARG A 393 -6.07 -11.32 17.29
N PRO A 394 -6.81 -12.05 18.16
CA PRO A 394 -8.20 -12.37 17.87
C PRO A 394 -8.99 -11.09 17.62
N LEU A 395 -9.88 -11.10 16.63
CA LEU A 395 -10.78 -9.97 16.41
C LEU A 395 -11.65 -9.76 17.66
N MET A 396 -11.94 -8.49 17.96
CA MET A 396 -12.87 -8.15 19.03
C MET A 396 -14.28 -8.66 18.74
N ASP A 397 -14.95 -9.18 19.77
CA ASP A 397 -16.37 -9.51 19.70
C ASP A 397 -17.20 -8.22 19.66
N THR A 398 -17.81 -7.94 18.50
CA THR A 398 -18.74 -6.83 18.27
C THR A 398 -19.69 -7.18 17.12
N ASP A 399 -20.93 -6.69 17.24
CA ASP A 399 -21.96 -6.77 16.20
C ASP A 399 -21.99 -5.51 15.30
N GLN A 400 -21.19 -4.49 15.62
CA GLN A 400 -21.13 -3.23 14.89
C GLN A 400 -19.97 -3.23 13.89
N ALA A 401 -20.23 -2.71 12.69
CA ALA A 401 -19.19 -2.42 11.71
C ALA A 401 -18.25 -1.33 12.25
N PRO A 402 -16.93 -1.41 11.99
CA PRO A 402 -16.02 -0.34 12.34
C PRO A 402 -16.34 0.87 11.48
N ALA A 403 -16.38 2.05 12.10
CA ALA A 403 -16.38 3.30 11.36
C ALA A 403 -14.95 3.74 11.04
N ALA A 404 -14.00 3.43 11.95
CA ALA A 404 -12.59 3.71 11.76
C ALA A 404 -11.71 2.68 12.47
N ILE A 405 -10.54 2.41 11.88
CA ILE A 405 -9.46 1.61 12.46
C ILE A 405 -8.19 2.45 12.38
N PHE A 406 -7.49 2.61 13.49
CA PHE A 406 -6.24 3.36 13.58
C PHE A 406 -5.10 2.43 14.00
N LEU A 407 -3.93 2.63 13.41
CA LEU A 407 -2.70 1.91 13.74
C LEU A 407 -1.67 2.88 14.31
N SER A 408 -0.82 2.42 15.22
CA SER A 408 0.39 3.16 15.60
C SER A 408 1.42 3.10 14.47
N GLU A 409 2.40 3.99 14.48
CA GLU A 409 3.49 3.98 13.50
C GLU A 409 4.34 2.71 13.56
N SER A 410 4.35 2.02 14.72
CA SER A 410 4.97 0.71 14.89
C SER A 410 4.08 -0.45 14.45
N GLY A 411 2.78 -0.24 14.27
CA GLY A 411 1.79 -1.29 13.99
C GLY A 411 1.45 -2.20 15.18
N GLU A 412 2.06 -2.00 16.35
CA GLU A 412 1.79 -2.81 17.54
C GLU A 412 0.46 -2.45 18.19
N GLN A 413 0.05 -1.19 18.12
CA GLN A 413 -1.19 -0.70 18.72
C GLN A 413 -2.25 -0.45 17.66
N VAL A 414 -3.47 -0.88 17.98
CA VAL A 414 -4.64 -0.77 17.12
C VAL A 414 -5.77 -0.19 17.95
N LEU A 415 -6.50 0.75 17.38
CA LEU A 415 -7.72 1.30 17.94
C LEU A 415 -8.85 1.14 16.93
N VAL A 416 -9.96 0.52 17.35
CA VAL A 416 -11.16 0.37 16.52
C VAL A 416 -12.26 1.22 17.13
N ALA A 417 -12.90 2.05 16.30
CA ALA A 417 -13.95 2.98 16.72
C ALA A 417 -15.19 2.89 15.83
N TRP A 418 -16.36 3.11 16.42
CA TRP A 418 -17.65 3.15 15.74
C TRP A 418 -18.63 4.05 16.49
N GLU A 419 -19.58 4.63 15.78
CA GLU A 419 -20.62 5.48 16.37
C GLU A 419 -21.77 4.66 16.95
N GLY A 420 -22.32 5.10 18.08
CA GLY A 420 -23.49 4.50 18.70
C GLY A 420 -24.10 5.40 19.78
N ASP A 421 -25.42 5.54 19.80
CA ASP A 421 -26.17 6.31 20.82
C ASP A 421 -25.65 7.75 21.08
N GLY A 422 -25.23 8.45 20.03
CA GLY A 422 -24.65 9.80 20.15
C GLY A 422 -23.27 9.83 20.80
N ARG A 423 -22.55 8.70 20.75
CA ARG A 423 -21.19 8.53 21.27
C ARG A 423 -20.31 7.91 20.21
N LEU A 424 -19.02 8.15 20.35
CA LEU A 424 -17.99 7.40 19.65
C LEU A 424 -17.48 6.30 20.59
N LEU A 425 -17.87 5.06 20.30
CA LEU A 425 -17.45 3.87 21.03
C LEU A 425 -16.13 3.38 20.47
N TYR A 426 -15.24 2.88 21.32
CA TYR A 426 -13.95 2.35 20.85
C TYR A 426 -13.35 1.29 21.77
N ARG A 427 -12.46 0.48 21.19
CA ARG A 427 -11.56 -0.44 21.90
C ARG A 427 -10.14 -0.26 21.41
N GLU A 428 -9.21 -0.44 22.33
CA GLU A 428 -7.77 -0.41 22.06
C GLU A 428 -7.21 -1.81 22.20
N SER A 429 -6.20 -2.13 21.42
CA SER A 429 -5.44 -3.35 21.62
C SER A 429 -4.59 -3.28 22.88
N THR A 430 -4.37 -4.45 23.48
CA THR A 430 -3.47 -4.67 24.61
C THR A 430 -2.68 -5.96 24.38
N SER A 431 -1.66 -6.21 25.19
CA SER A 431 -0.93 -7.49 25.15
C SER A 431 -1.81 -8.71 25.47
N ALA A 432 -2.99 -8.51 26.07
CA ALA A 432 -3.96 -9.56 26.38
C ALA A 432 -5.12 -9.63 25.36
N GLY A 433 -5.06 -8.88 24.25
CA GLY A 433 -6.14 -8.81 23.25
C GLY A 433 -6.70 -7.39 23.13
N TRP A 434 -7.91 -7.16 23.63
CA TRP A 434 -8.61 -5.87 23.53
C TRP A 434 -8.97 -5.31 24.90
N SER A 435 -9.01 -3.99 25.00
CA SER A 435 -9.52 -3.29 26.18
C SER A 435 -11.03 -3.50 26.34
N ASP A 436 -11.53 -3.22 27.54
CA ASP A 436 -12.96 -2.98 27.73
C ASP A 436 -13.47 -1.87 26.80
N LEU A 437 -14.77 -1.89 26.51
CA LEU A 437 -15.44 -0.87 25.71
C LEU A 437 -15.31 0.51 26.36
N ARG A 438 -14.84 1.48 25.58
CA ARG A 438 -14.74 2.88 25.98
C ARG A 438 -15.62 3.75 25.10
N SER A 439 -15.84 5.00 25.51
CA SER A 439 -16.67 5.94 24.78
C SER A 439 -16.18 7.38 24.90
N LEU A 440 -16.44 8.17 23.86
CA LEU A 440 -16.39 9.63 23.85
C LEU A 440 -17.81 10.15 23.58
N GLU A 441 -18.31 11.04 24.44
CA GLU A 441 -19.62 11.66 24.26
C GLU A 441 -19.55 12.67 23.10
N LEU A 442 -20.41 12.51 22.10
CA LEU A 442 -20.56 13.49 21.02
C LEU A 442 -21.61 14.53 21.40
N GLY A 443 -21.44 15.77 20.95
CA GLY A 443 -22.36 16.86 21.23
C GLY A 443 -21.85 18.19 20.71
N ASP A 444 -22.42 19.30 21.21
CA ASP A 444 -22.12 20.66 20.70
C ASP A 444 -20.64 21.06 20.73
N ARG A 445 -19.81 20.35 21.50
CA ARG A 445 -18.38 20.63 21.68
C ARG A 445 -17.45 19.63 21.01
N LEU A 446 -17.97 18.48 20.59
CA LEU A 446 -17.21 17.41 20.00
C LEU A 446 -18.08 16.70 18.97
N ASP A 447 -17.86 17.01 17.70
CA ASP A 447 -18.42 16.25 16.60
C ASP A 447 -17.65 14.94 16.38
N ALA A 448 -18.21 14.08 15.53
CA ALA A 448 -17.64 12.78 15.23
C ALA A 448 -16.22 12.90 14.62
N GLU A 449 -16.03 13.83 13.68
CA GLU A 449 -14.75 14.06 13.01
C GLU A 449 -13.64 14.42 14.00
N SER A 450 -13.90 15.41 14.87
CA SER A 450 -12.98 15.79 15.95
C SER A 450 -12.74 14.62 16.91
N GLY A 451 -13.76 13.81 17.17
CA GLY A 451 -13.65 12.58 17.96
C GLY A 451 -12.68 11.57 17.34
N TYR A 452 -12.79 11.29 16.04
CA TYR A 452 -11.88 10.41 15.32
C TYR A 452 -10.44 10.95 15.31
N GLN A 453 -10.23 12.26 15.12
CA GLN A 453 -8.91 12.87 15.19
C GLN A 453 -8.26 12.68 16.57
N ILE A 454 -9.02 12.85 17.67
CA ILE A 454 -8.53 12.59 19.03
C ILE A 454 -8.09 11.11 19.19
N LEU A 455 -8.87 10.17 18.64
CA LEU A 455 -8.55 8.74 18.72
C LEU A 455 -7.33 8.36 17.85
N GLN A 456 -7.16 9.01 16.70
CA GLN A 456 -5.99 8.84 15.86
C GLN A 456 -4.71 9.30 16.59
N GLU A 457 -4.70 10.52 17.12
CA GLU A 457 -3.57 11.07 17.88
C GLU A 457 -3.23 10.23 19.12
N ARG A 458 -4.26 9.69 19.78
CA ARG A 458 -4.07 8.78 20.90
C ARG A 458 -3.36 7.48 20.51
N THR A 459 -3.61 6.98 19.31
CA THR A 459 -2.94 5.76 18.80
C THR A 459 -1.50 6.06 18.39
N ARG A 460 -1.20 7.26 17.91
CA ARG A 460 0.16 7.70 17.55
C ARG A 460 1.07 7.96 18.75
N THR A 461 0.52 8.49 19.84
CA THR A 461 1.30 8.96 21.01
C THR A 461 1.70 7.85 21.99
N ARG A 462 1.37 6.60 21.68
CA ARG A 462 1.62 5.44 22.54
C ARG A 462 2.46 4.42 21.82
#